data_AF-A0A2V8FH08-F1
#
_entry.id   AF-A0A2V8FH08-F1
#
_cell.length_a   1.000
_cell.length_b   1.000
_cell.length_c   1.000
_cell.angle_alpha   90.00
_cell.angle_beta   90.00
_cell.angle_gamma   90.00
#
_symmetry.space_group_name_H-M   'P 1'
#
loop_
_entity.id
_entity.type
_entity.pdbx_description
1 polymer ?
#
loop_
_entity_poly.entity_id
_entity_poly.type
_entity_poly.pdbx_seq_one_letter_code
_entity_poly.pdbx_strand_id
1 'polypeptide(L)'
;MARETGTSWEELKPQLARLTAGGQMNLVFASHSTNPHIKRLPDLPVDEQLRRLETEPPSGIGIYPEEAVLKPLVEERARTGGPYTARLAFGAPQLVPLFFELKVLATYFSDPRYHCKFWDSSGLISVSNEHYQSEAMPEKDKAATFRECRQGVFQRRHRTRGSDRGARRERRAAASRLHHAARTVAAEVLPNR
;
A
#
# COMPACT_ATOMS: atom_id res chain seq x y z
N MET A 1 -12.11 -16.64 -3.43
CA MET A 1 -12.81 -16.96 -2.16
C MET A 1 -13.69 -18.20 -2.28
N ALA A 2 -15.01 -18.14 -2.49
CA ALA A 2 -15.86 -19.36 -2.52
C ALA A 2 -15.41 -20.42 -3.56
N ARG A 3 -14.91 -19.96 -4.71
CA ARG A 3 -14.36 -20.85 -5.76
C ARG A 3 -13.00 -21.46 -5.44
N GLU A 4 -12.25 -20.89 -4.49
CA GLU A 4 -10.88 -21.30 -4.18
C GLU A 4 -10.81 -22.17 -2.91
N THR A 5 -11.72 -21.96 -1.95
CA THR A 5 -11.83 -22.77 -0.73
C THR A 5 -12.86 -23.89 -0.86
N GLY A 6 -13.67 -23.90 -1.93
CA GLY A 6 -14.79 -24.84 -2.09
C GLY A 6 -15.93 -24.63 -1.08
N THR A 7 -15.87 -23.53 -0.32
CA THR A 7 -16.78 -23.22 0.79
C THR A 7 -17.88 -22.27 0.31
N SER A 8 -19.11 -22.51 0.75
CA SER A 8 -20.22 -21.60 0.47
C SER A 8 -20.06 -20.27 1.21
N TRP A 9 -20.73 -19.22 0.74
CA TRP A 9 -20.73 -17.93 1.43
C TRP A 9 -21.30 -18.02 2.85
N GLU A 10 -22.37 -18.81 3.03
CA GLU A 10 -23.02 -19.02 4.32
C GLU A 10 -22.09 -19.67 5.36
N GLU A 11 -21.18 -20.53 4.92
CA GLU A 11 -20.16 -21.13 5.77
C GLU A 11 -18.96 -20.19 6.02
N LEU A 12 -18.60 -19.35 5.05
CA LEU A 12 -17.47 -18.44 5.15
C LEU A 12 -17.77 -17.23 6.02
N LYS A 13 -18.98 -16.68 5.92
CA LYS A 13 -19.43 -15.48 6.64
C LYS A 13 -19.22 -15.54 8.16
N PRO A 14 -19.62 -16.59 8.90
CA PRO A 14 -19.37 -16.68 10.34
C PRO A 14 -17.87 -16.77 10.68
N GLN A 15 -17.05 -17.35 9.81
CA GLN A 15 -15.60 -17.39 10.00
C GLN A 15 -14.99 -15.99 9.87
N LEU A 16 -15.42 -15.22 8.86
CA LEU A 16 -14.98 -13.82 8.69
C LEU A 16 -15.40 -12.96 9.88
N ALA A 17 -16.62 -13.12 10.37
CA ALA A 17 -17.10 -12.42 11.57
C ALA A 17 -16.21 -12.72 12.78
N ARG A 18 -15.89 -14.00 13.02
CA ARG A 18 -15.01 -14.42 14.12
C ARG A 18 -13.60 -13.84 14.00
N LEU A 19 -12.99 -13.91 12.82
CA LEU A 19 -11.63 -13.41 12.60
C LEU A 19 -11.54 -11.88 12.67
N THR A 20 -12.61 -11.19 12.26
CA THR A 20 -12.72 -9.73 12.38
C THR A 20 -12.89 -9.31 13.84
N ALA A 21 -13.78 -9.97 14.58
CA ALA A 21 -13.96 -9.73 16.01
C ALA A 21 -12.71 -10.06 16.83
N GLY A 22 -11.94 -11.07 16.40
CA GLY A 22 -10.66 -11.44 16.99
C GLY A 22 -9.48 -10.55 16.62
N GLY A 23 -9.66 -9.51 15.79
CA GLY A 23 -8.59 -8.58 15.39
C GLY A 23 -7.52 -9.21 14.50
N GLN A 24 -7.85 -10.29 13.77
CA GLN A 24 -6.90 -10.95 12.87
C GLN A 24 -6.98 -10.42 11.43
N MET A 25 -8.10 -9.79 11.08
CA MET A 25 -8.33 -9.18 9.77
C MET A 25 -9.33 -8.04 9.84
N ASN A 26 -9.35 -7.23 8.79
CA ASN A 26 -10.34 -6.21 8.53
C ASN A 26 -11.05 -6.46 7.21
N LEU A 27 -12.28 -5.97 7.16
CA LEU A 27 -13.17 -5.97 6.02
C LEU A 27 -13.29 -4.55 5.46
N VAL A 28 -13.08 -4.41 4.16
CA VAL A 28 -13.26 -3.17 3.41
C VAL A 28 -14.43 -3.34 2.46
N PHE A 29 -15.37 -2.39 2.47
CA PHE A 29 -16.62 -2.51 1.73
C PHE A 29 -16.67 -1.54 0.55
N ALA A 30 -17.27 -1.98 -0.57
CA ALA A 30 -17.48 -1.14 -1.76
C ALA A 30 -18.33 0.11 -1.46
N SER A 31 -19.25 0.01 -0.49
CA SER A 31 -20.04 1.14 0.00
C SER A 31 -19.23 2.19 0.75
N HIS A 32 -18.07 1.83 1.29
CA HIS A 32 -17.18 2.74 2.02
C HIS A 32 -16.01 3.22 1.16
N SER A 33 -15.46 2.36 0.31
CA SER A 33 -14.34 2.63 -0.59
C SER A 33 -14.69 2.15 -1.98
N THR A 34 -14.67 3.05 -2.97
CA THR A 34 -15.06 2.78 -4.37
C THR A 34 -14.44 1.51 -4.97
N ASN A 35 -13.27 1.11 -4.49
CA ASN A 35 -12.62 -0.14 -4.86
C ASN A 35 -12.15 -0.86 -3.58
N PRO A 36 -12.88 -1.86 -3.08
CA PRO A 36 -12.52 -2.59 -1.86
C PRO A 36 -11.28 -3.49 -2.06
N HIS A 37 -10.89 -3.78 -3.31
CA HIS A 37 -9.66 -4.52 -3.63
C HIS A 37 -8.39 -3.67 -3.51
N ILE A 38 -8.52 -2.40 -3.10
CA ILE A 38 -7.41 -1.56 -2.67
C ILE A 38 -7.76 -0.95 -1.31
N LYS A 39 -6.96 -1.23 -0.27
CA LYS A 39 -7.12 -0.62 1.05
C LYS A 39 -6.72 0.85 1.01
N ARG A 40 -7.68 1.69 0.61
CA ARG A 40 -7.49 3.14 0.39
C ARG A 40 -7.60 3.93 1.69
N LEU A 41 -8.61 3.60 2.50
CA LEU A 41 -9.02 4.33 3.69
C LEU A 41 -8.76 3.48 4.95
N PRO A 42 -8.65 4.11 6.14
CA PRO A 42 -8.63 3.40 7.41
C PRO A 42 -9.81 2.43 7.57
N ASP A 43 -9.61 1.40 8.36
CA ASP A 43 -10.64 0.40 8.64
C ASP A 43 -11.80 1.01 9.43
N LEU A 44 -13.01 0.51 9.20
CA LEU A 44 -14.18 0.86 10.01
C LEU A 44 -14.09 0.22 11.40
N PRO A 45 -14.77 0.75 12.42
CA PRO A 45 -14.89 0.06 13.71
C PRO A 45 -15.43 -1.37 13.52
N VAL A 46 -14.96 -2.32 14.33
CA VAL A 46 -15.32 -3.75 14.22
C VAL A 46 -16.82 -3.96 14.15
N ASP A 47 -17.60 -3.31 15.02
CA ASP A 47 -19.07 -3.43 15.03
C ASP A 47 -19.71 -3.02 13.70
N GLU A 48 -19.18 -1.97 13.07
CA GLU A 48 -19.66 -1.51 11.77
C GLU A 48 -19.24 -2.46 10.64
N GLN A 49 -18.05 -3.06 10.74
CA GLN A 49 -17.62 -4.11 9.81
C GLN A 49 -18.55 -5.33 9.89
N LEU A 50 -18.88 -5.79 11.11
CA LEU A 50 -19.79 -6.91 11.35
C LEU A 50 -21.20 -6.60 10.86
N ARG A 51 -21.71 -5.39 11.13
CA ARG A 51 -23.02 -4.95 10.62
C ARG A 51 -23.09 -4.98 9.10
N ARG A 52 -22.04 -4.52 8.43
CA ARG A 52 -21.98 -4.49 6.95
C ARG A 52 -21.78 -5.86 6.34
N LEU A 53 -21.05 -6.75 7.00
CA LEU A 53 -20.91 -8.15 6.58
C LEU A 53 -22.27 -8.85 6.43
N GLU A 54 -23.28 -8.44 7.21
CA GLU A 54 -24.63 -8.97 7.10
C GLU A 54 -25.38 -8.51 5.84
N THR A 55 -25.15 -7.27 5.40
CA THR A 55 -25.97 -6.62 4.37
C THR A 55 -25.31 -6.53 3.01
N GLU A 56 -23.97 -6.59 2.95
CA GLU A 56 -23.21 -6.37 1.72
C GLU A 56 -23.07 -7.64 0.89
N PRO A 57 -23.12 -7.55 -0.45
CA PRO A 57 -22.85 -8.68 -1.31
C PRO A 57 -21.38 -9.10 -1.18
N PRO A 58 -21.06 -10.40 -1.27
CA PRO A 58 -19.69 -10.90 -1.13
C PRO A 58 -18.70 -10.27 -2.14
N SER A 59 -19.18 -9.88 -3.32
CA SER A 59 -18.39 -9.22 -4.36
C SER A 59 -17.95 -7.80 -3.97
N GLY A 60 -18.63 -7.17 -3.01
CA GLY A 60 -18.31 -5.84 -2.50
C GLY A 60 -17.35 -5.84 -1.29
N ILE A 61 -16.86 -7.01 -0.86
CA ILE A 61 -16.08 -7.16 0.37
C ILE A 61 -14.63 -7.51 0.01
N GLY A 62 -13.70 -6.64 0.42
CA GLY A 62 -12.26 -6.87 0.42
C GLY A 62 -11.81 -7.29 1.81
N ILE A 63 -10.89 -8.25 1.89
CA ILE A 63 -10.37 -8.79 3.16
C ILE A 63 -8.88 -8.47 3.23
N TYR A 64 -8.46 -7.89 4.36
CA TYR A 64 -7.08 -7.52 4.61
C TYR A 64 -6.64 -8.04 5.99
N PRO A 65 -5.51 -8.76 6.10
CA PRO A 65 -5.01 -9.15 7.40
C PRO A 65 -4.62 -7.94 8.25
N GLU A 66 -4.69 -8.09 9.58
CA GLU A 66 -4.23 -7.07 10.53
C GLU A 66 -2.71 -6.91 10.48
N GLU A 67 -2.20 -5.74 10.86
CA GLU A 67 -0.75 -5.49 10.94
C GLU A 67 -0.05 -6.54 11.80
N ALA A 68 -0.64 -6.93 12.94
CA ALA A 68 -0.08 -7.94 13.84
C ALA A 68 0.12 -9.31 13.16
N VAL A 69 -0.72 -9.65 12.18
CA VAL A 69 -0.61 -10.89 11.40
C VAL A 69 0.43 -10.74 10.29
N LEU A 70 0.50 -9.56 9.66
CA LEU A 70 1.42 -9.30 8.55
C LEU A 70 2.86 -9.14 9.00
N LYS A 71 3.09 -8.49 10.14
CA LYS A 71 4.41 -8.11 10.62
C LYS A 71 5.43 -9.24 10.59
N PRO A 72 5.20 -10.43 11.20
CA PRO A 72 6.18 -11.53 11.16
C PRO A 72 6.40 -12.09 9.75
N LEU A 73 5.46 -11.92 8.81
CA LEU A 73 5.54 -12.46 7.45
C LEU A 73 6.33 -11.58 6.49
N VAL A 74 6.40 -10.27 6.77
CA VAL A 74 6.91 -9.27 5.82
C VAL A 74 8.00 -8.37 6.40
N GLU A 75 8.46 -8.63 7.63
CA GLU A 75 9.41 -7.79 8.35
C GLU A 75 10.72 -7.54 7.58
N GLU A 76 11.27 -8.56 6.93
CA GLU A 76 12.47 -8.42 6.09
C GLU A 76 12.24 -7.49 4.88
N ARG A 77 11.10 -7.64 4.20
CA ARG A 77 10.70 -6.78 3.09
C ARG A 77 10.42 -5.35 3.54
N ALA A 78 9.87 -5.19 4.74
CA ALA A 78 9.63 -3.88 5.33
C ALA A 78 10.94 -3.16 5.68
N ARG A 79 11.94 -3.88 6.21
CA ARG A 79 13.27 -3.32 6.55
C ARG A 79 14.08 -2.85 5.34
N THR A 80 13.93 -3.52 4.20
CA THR A 80 14.66 -3.19 2.97
C THR A 80 13.98 -2.08 2.15
N GLY A 81 12.68 -1.85 2.39
CA GLY A 81 11.93 -0.76 1.78
C GLY A 81 12.07 0.56 2.53
N GLY A 82 11.85 1.68 1.83
CA GLY A 82 11.66 2.97 2.50
C GLY A 82 10.42 2.98 3.40
N PRO A 83 10.24 4.02 4.24
CA PRO A 83 9.17 4.07 5.26
C PRO A 83 7.76 3.88 4.68
N TYR A 84 7.51 4.36 3.46
CA TYR A 84 6.24 4.15 2.78
C TYR A 84 6.02 2.67 2.38
N THR A 85 7.06 2.02 1.86
CA THR A 85 7.01 0.60 1.47
C THR A 85 6.80 -0.29 2.69
N ALA A 86 7.46 0.01 3.81
CA ALA A 86 7.26 -0.68 5.07
C ALA A 86 5.80 -0.61 5.53
N ARG A 87 5.20 0.60 5.52
CA ARG A 87 3.80 0.78 5.90
C ARG A 87 2.83 0.01 5.02
N LEU A 88 3.03 0.00 3.70
CA LEU A 88 2.20 -0.81 2.80
C LEU A 88 2.38 -2.31 3.02
N ALA A 89 3.59 -2.76 3.35
CA ALA A 89 3.85 -4.16 3.67
C ALA A 89 3.07 -4.60 4.91
N PHE A 90 2.96 -3.72 5.91
CA PHE A 90 2.15 -3.93 7.12
C PHE A 90 0.65 -3.72 6.94
N GLY A 91 0.16 -3.55 5.70
CA GLY A 91 -1.27 -3.45 5.43
C GLY A 91 -1.89 -2.09 5.73
N ALA A 92 -1.08 -1.03 5.83
CA ALA A 92 -1.59 0.32 6.06
C ALA A 92 -2.40 0.85 4.86
N PRO A 93 -3.41 1.70 5.11
CA PRO A 93 -4.19 2.35 4.04
C PRO A 93 -3.36 3.30 3.17
N GLN A 94 -3.66 3.31 1.87
CA GLN A 94 -2.85 3.99 0.86
C GLN A 94 -3.07 5.52 0.75
N LEU A 95 -4.24 6.03 1.16
CA LEU A 95 -4.61 7.44 1.01
C LEU A 95 -4.63 8.20 2.34
N VAL A 96 -3.91 7.71 3.35
CA VAL A 96 -3.72 8.47 4.59
C VAL A 96 -2.75 9.62 4.34
N PRO A 97 -3.14 10.87 4.62
CA PRO A 97 -2.24 12.00 4.48
C PRO A 97 -1.07 11.84 5.46
N LEU A 98 0.12 12.15 4.97
CA LEU A 98 1.32 12.20 5.79
C LEU A 98 1.86 13.60 5.77
N PHE A 99 2.46 13.98 6.87
CA PHE A 99 3.01 15.31 7.09
C PHE A 99 4.50 15.17 7.33
N PHE A 100 5.30 16.07 6.78
CA PHE A 100 6.72 16.19 7.11
C PHE A 100 6.98 17.57 7.73
N GLU A 101 8.03 17.65 8.54
CA GLU A 101 8.45 18.93 9.12
C GLU A 101 9.01 19.87 8.05
N LEU A 102 8.65 21.15 8.12
CA LEU A 102 9.12 22.16 7.15
C LEU A 102 10.65 22.26 7.06
N LYS A 103 11.37 21.94 8.14
CA LYS A 103 12.85 21.89 8.14
C LYS A 103 13.42 20.96 7.07
N VAL A 104 12.69 19.90 6.69
CA VAL A 104 13.10 18.99 5.61
C VAL A 104 13.15 19.72 4.27
N LEU A 105 12.21 20.65 4.03
CA LEU A 105 12.20 21.46 2.82
C LEU A 105 13.32 22.51 2.81
N ALA A 106 13.70 23.03 3.98
CA ALA A 106 14.76 24.05 4.09
C ALA A 106 16.06 23.59 3.42
N THR A 107 16.41 22.31 3.57
CA THR A 107 17.57 21.70 2.89
C THR A 107 17.53 21.81 1.37
N TYR A 108 16.36 21.68 0.76
CA TYR A 108 16.20 21.82 -0.70
C TYR A 108 16.18 23.28 -1.14
N PHE A 109 15.68 24.19 -0.30
CA PHE A 109 15.69 25.63 -0.59
C PHE A 109 17.07 26.25 -0.52
N SER A 110 17.91 25.77 0.40
CA SER A 110 19.27 26.29 0.58
C SER A 110 20.27 25.79 -0.48
N ASP A 111 19.92 24.76 -1.25
CA ASP A 111 20.80 24.16 -2.24
C ASP A 111 20.45 24.66 -3.66
N PRO A 112 21.36 25.39 -4.34
CA PRO A 112 21.11 26.02 -5.63
C PRO A 112 20.88 25.03 -6.77
N ARG A 113 21.20 23.73 -6.57
CA ARG A 113 20.96 22.68 -7.56
C ARG A 113 19.47 22.35 -7.72
N TYR A 114 18.65 22.72 -6.74
CA TYR A 114 17.22 22.44 -6.73
C TYR A 114 16.40 23.66 -7.15
N HIS A 115 15.48 23.43 -8.07
CA HIS A 115 14.43 24.37 -8.45
C HIS A 115 13.16 24.05 -7.67
N CYS A 116 12.80 24.94 -6.75
CA CYS A 116 11.62 24.84 -5.92
C CYS A 116 10.55 25.86 -6.36
N LYS A 117 9.33 25.41 -6.67
CA LYS A 117 8.16 26.26 -6.97
C LYS A 117 6.98 25.82 -6.12
N PHE A 118 6.26 26.76 -5.53
CA PHE A 118 5.07 26.48 -4.71
C PHE A 118 3.87 27.27 -5.20
N TRP A 119 2.70 26.68 -5.01
CA TRP A 119 1.37 27.23 -5.20
C TRP A 119 0.59 27.06 -3.89
N ASP A 120 -0.63 27.59 -3.82
CA ASP A 120 -1.45 27.65 -2.60
C ASP A 120 -1.58 26.33 -1.83
N SER A 121 -1.63 25.20 -2.55
CA SER A 121 -1.83 23.86 -1.99
C SER A 121 -0.90 22.82 -2.57
N SER A 122 0.11 23.20 -3.36
CA SER A 122 0.99 22.25 -4.05
C SER A 122 2.35 22.86 -4.34
N GLY A 123 3.32 22.03 -4.72
CA GLY A 123 4.63 22.54 -5.07
C GLY A 123 5.37 21.58 -5.98
N LEU A 124 6.58 21.95 -6.35
CA LEU A 124 7.48 21.24 -7.22
C LEU A 124 8.88 21.46 -6.68
N ILE A 125 9.63 20.39 -6.47
CA ILE A 125 11.08 20.44 -6.30
C ILE A 125 11.66 19.55 -7.39
N SER A 126 12.60 20.09 -8.16
CA SER A 126 13.20 19.43 -9.32
C SER A 126 14.65 19.85 -9.47
N VAL A 127 15.43 19.07 -10.19
CA VAL A 127 16.84 19.35 -10.49
C VAL A 127 16.95 19.64 -11.99
N SER A 128 17.80 20.60 -12.39
CA SER A 128 18.07 20.84 -13.80
C SER A 128 18.76 19.63 -14.47
N ASN A 129 18.59 19.50 -15.78
CA ASN A 129 19.11 18.34 -16.52
C ASN A 129 20.65 18.23 -16.45
N GLU A 130 21.33 19.37 -16.41
CA GLU A 130 22.80 19.49 -16.30
C GLU A 130 23.32 18.92 -14.97
N HIS A 131 22.64 19.21 -13.85
CA HIS A 131 23.00 18.67 -12.54
C HIS A 131 22.52 17.22 -12.35
N TYR A 132 21.38 16.85 -12.95
CA TYR A 132 20.82 15.49 -12.91
C TYR A 132 21.73 14.45 -13.58
N GLN A 133 22.41 14.83 -14.67
CA GLN A 133 23.33 13.96 -15.42
C GLN A 133 24.75 13.93 -14.85
N SER A 134 25.07 14.79 -13.88
CA SER A 134 26.39 14.81 -13.24
C SER A 134 26.58 13.63 -12.26
N GLU A 135 27.80 13.08 -12.20
CA GLU A 135 28.19 12.08 -11.20
C GLU A 135 28.27 12.64 -9.77
N ALA A 136 28.34 13.97 -9.64
CA ALA A 136 28.38 14.68 -8.36
C ALA A 136 27.05 14.60 -7.57
N MET A 137 25.99 14.06 -8.17
CA MET A 137 24.67 13.96 -7.55
C MET A 137 24.30 12.52 -7.20
N PRO A 138 24.08 12.21 -5.91
CA PRO A 138 23.62 10.89 -5.49
C PRO A 138 22.30 10.52 -6.16
N GLU A 139 22.14 9.25 -6.55
CA GLU A 139 20.93 8.77 -7.24
C GLU A 139 19.65 9.00 -6.42
N LYS A 140 19.75 8.89 -5.09
CA LYS A 140 18.66 9.15 -4.14
C LYS A 140 18.12 10.59 -4.20
N ASP A 141 18.95 11.53 -4.63
CA ASP A 141 18.72 12.97 -4.52
C ASP A 141 18.17 13.60 -5.82
N LYS A 142 18.13 12.80 -6.90
CA LYS A 142 17.54 13.14 -8.20
C LYS A 142 16.01 13.24 -8.10
N ALA A 143 15.52 14.33 -7.53
CA ALA A 143 14.12 14.51 -7.14
C ALA A 143 13.17 14.80 -8.32
N ALA A 144 11.94 14.29 -8.20
CA ALA A 144 10.83 14.45 -9.14
C ALA A 144 9.56 14.96 -8.45
N THR A 145 8.69 15.58 -9.24
CA THR A 145 7.52 16.40 -8.92
C THR A 145 6.67 16.01 -7.70
N PHE A 146 6.28 17.04 -6.92
CA PHE A 146 5.29 16.96 -5.85
C PHE A 146 3.91 17.35 -6.43
N ARG A 147 2.82 16.73 -5.96
CA ARG A 147 1.47 17.16 -6.29
C ARG A 147 0.63 17.05 -5.02
N GLU A 148 0.04 18.18 -4.64
CA GLU A 148 -0.65 18.47 -3.37
C GLU A 148 0.22 18.45 -2.10
N CYS A 149 0.62 19.65 -1.70
CA CYS A 149 1.12 20.01 -0.38
C CYS A 149 -0.03 20.72 0.38
N ARG A 150 -1.12 20.00 0.68
CA ARG A 150 -1.99 20.42 1.79
C ARG A 150 -1.50 19.69 3.00
N GLN A 151 -0.50 20.30 3.64
CA GLN A 151 0.32 19.67 4.67
C GLN A 151 0.90 18.32 4.10
N GLY A 152 2.08 18.34 3.49
CA GLY A 152 3.02 17.21 3.48
C GLY A 152 2.80 15.89 2.69
N VAL A 153 1.81 15.70 1.80
CA VAL A 153 1.68 14.42 1.07
C VAL A 153 2.68 14.29 -0.09
N PHE A 154 3.42 13.17 -0.14
CA PHE A 154 4.36 12.82 -1.22
C PHE A 154 3.79 11.68 -2.07
N GLN A 155 3.53 11.92 -3.35
CA GLN A 155 3.36 10.85 -4.35
C GLN A 155 4.50 10.90 -5.37
N ARG A 156 5.42 9.93 -5.28
CA ARG A 156 6.52 9.76 -6.25
C ARG A 156 5.96 9.15 -7.54
N ARG A 157 6.01 9.86 -8.66
CA ARG A 157 5.86 9.27 -10.01
C ARG A 157 7.18 9.33 -10.75
N HIS A 158 7.76 8.17 -11.04
CA HIS A 158 8.80 8.06 -12.05
C HIS A 158 8.15 8.14 -13.44
N ARG A 159 8.50 9.15 -14.23
CA ARG A 159 8.35 9.09 -15.69
C ARG A 159 9.66 8.53 -16.26
N THR A 160 9.80 7.22 -16.27
CA THR A 160 10.75 6.55 -17.16
C THR A 160 10.02 6.28 -18.48
N ARG A 161 10.24 7.13 -19.49
CA ARG A 161 10.00 6.74 -20.87
C ARG A 161 11.15 5.83 -21.29
N GLY A 162 10.89 4.53 -21.34
CA GLY A 162 11.79 3.51 -21.92
C GLY A 162 12.25 2.44 -20.93
N SER A 163 11.54 1.30 -20.92
CA SER A 163 11.99 -0.09 -20.60
C SER A 163 10.92 -0.95 -19.87
N ASP A 164 9.63 -0.76 -20.13
CA ASP A 164 8.52 -1.44 -19.42
C ASP A 164 8.25 -2.93 -19.83
N ARG A 165 9.23 -3.64 -20.42
CA ARG A 165 9.04 -5.06 -20.82
C ARG A 165 9.71 -6.07 -19.89
N GLY A 166 10.86 -5.75 -19.30
CA GLY A 166 11.57 -6.65 -18.36
C GLY A 166 10.92 -6.69 -16.97
N ALA A 167 10.65 -5.51 -16.41
CA ALA A 167 10.07 -5.38 -15.06
C ALA A 167 8.66 -5.99 -14.92
N ARG A 168 7.89 -6.10 -16.02
CA ARG A 168 6.58 -6.78 -16.03
C ARG A 168 6.71 -8.30 -15.89
N ARG A 169 7.77 -8.91 -16.43
CA ARG A 169 8.01 -10.36 -16.30
C ARG A 169 8.42 -10.74 -14.88
N GLU A 170 9.31 -9.96 -14.26
CA GLU A 170 9.74 -10.20 -12.88
C GLU A 170 8.62 -9.97 -11.86
N ARG A 171 7.79 -8.93 -12.07
CA ARG A 171 6.60 -8.69 -11.22
C ARG A 171 5.57 -9.82 -11.34
N ARG A 172 5.40 -10.41 -12.53
CA ARG A 172 4.55 -11.60 -12.72
C ARG A 172 5.12 -12.85 -12.03
N ALA A 173 6.45 -13.04 -12.11
CA ALA A 173 7.12 -14.16 -11.44
C ALA A 173 7.07 -14.04 -9.90
N ALA A 174 7.27 -12.84 -9.35
CA ALA A 174 7.14 -12.57 -7.92
C ALA A 174 5.70 -12.74 -7.42
N ALA A 175 4.70 -12.29 -8.21
CA ALA A 175 3.29 -12.52 -7.90
C ALA A 175 2.92 -14.02 -7.91
N SER A 176 3.43 -14.80 -8.88
CA SER A 176 3.25 -16.26 -8.90
C SER A 176 3.89 -16.95 -7.70
N ARG A 177 5.06 -16.50 -7.23
CA ARG A 177 5.74 -17.08 -6.05
C ARG A 177 5.02 -16.74 -4.75
N LEU A 178 4.52 -15.52 -4.61
CA LEU A 178 3.66 -15.12 -3.48
C LEU A 178 2.36 -15.91 -3.46
N HIS A 179 1.76 -16.15 -4.62
CA HIS A 179 0.54 -16.96 -4.73
C HIS A 179 0.78 -18.44 -4.39
N HIS A 180 1.96 -18.98 -4.72
CA HIS A 180 2.37 -20.33 -4.34
C HIS A 180 2.66 -20.44 -2.85
N ALA A 181 3.36 -19.47 -2.25
CA ALA A 181 3.64 -19.44 -0.82
C ALA A 181 2.36 -19.34 0.02
N ALA A 182 1.40 -18.50 -0.41
CA ALA A 182 0.09 -18.41 0.23
C ALA A 182 -0.71 -19.72 0.15
N ARG A 183 -0.57 -20.49 -0.93
CA ARG A 183 -1.16 -21.83 -1.07
C ARG A 183 -0.53 -22.86 -0.13
N THR A 184 0.78 -22.82 0.07
CA THR A 184 1.48 -23.74 0.97
C THR A 184 1.07 -23.48 2.43
N VAL A 185 0.98 -22.21 2.83
CA VAL A 185 0.52 -21.83 4.17
C VAL A 185 -0.95 -22.21 4.40
N ALA A 186 -1.81 -22.07 3.40
CA ALA A 186 -3.22 -22.49 3.50
C ALA A 186 -3.39 -24.01 3.64
N ALA A 187 -2.45 -24.82 3.12
CA ALA A 187 -2.46 -26.28 3.25
C ALA A 187 -1.93 -26.78 4.62
N GLU A 188 -1.06 -26.02 5.28
CA GLU A 188 -0.55 -26.36 6.62
C GLU A 188 -1.49 -25.95 7.77
N VAL A 189 -2.31 -24.91 7.57
CA VAL A 189 -3.20 -24.37 8.62
C VAL A 189 -4.56 -25.10 8.68
N LEU A 190 -4.91 -25.90 7.67
CA LEU A 190 -6.11 -26.72 7.66
C LEU A 190 -5.73 -28.22 7.65
N PRO A 191 -5.40 -28.83 8.81
CA PRO A 191 -5.36 -30.27 8.90
C PRO A 191 -6.79 -30.81 8.73
N ASN A 192 -6.97 -31.68 7.74
CA ASN A 192 -8.13 -32.53 7.48
C ASN A 192 -9.12 -32.63 8.67
N ARG A 193 -10.32 -32.08 8.50
CA ARG A 193 -11.62 -32.77 8.60
C ARG A 193 -12.78 -31.82 8.37
#